data_AF-P84038-F1
#
_entry.id   AF-P84038-F1
#
_cell.length_a   1.000
_cell.length_b   1.000
_cell.length_c   1.000
_cell.angle_alpha   90.00
_cell.angle_beta   90.00
_cell.angle_gamma   90.00
#
_symmetry.space_group_name_H-M   'P 1'
#
loop_
_entity.id
_entity.type
_entity.pdbx_description
1 polymer ?
#
loop_
_entity_poly.entity_id
_entity_poly.type
_entity_poly.pdbx_seq_one_letter_code
_entity_poly.pdbx_strand_id
1 'polypeptide(L)' 'DQDCLPGWSSHEGHCYKVFNLDKTWEDAEKFCTEQPSNGHLV' A
#
# COMPACT_ATOMS: atom_id res chain seq x y z
N ASP A 1 2.91 18.65 4.29
CA ASP A 1 3.02 17.19 4.45
C ASP A 1 1.95 16.54 3.62
N GLN A 2 2.34 15.70 2.66
CA GLN A 2 1.32 14.93 1.93
C GLN A 2 0.81 13.85 2.89
N ASP A 3 -0.47 13.95 3.24
CA ASP A 3 -1.15 13.17 4.28
C ASP A 3 -1.28 11.69 3.88
N CYS A 4 -0.18 10.94 3.98
CA CYS A 4 -0.26 9.49 4.03
C CYS A 4 -0.81 9.06 5.39
N LEU A 5 -1.57 7.95 5.38
CA LEU A 5 -2.09 7.36 6.60
C LEU A 5 -0.96 6.98 7.58
N PRO A 6 -1.21 6.92 8.89
CA PRO A 6 -0.22 6.49 9.86
C PRO A 6 0.43 5.15 9.49
N GLY A 7 1.77 5.12 9.48
CA GLY A 7 2.56 3.95 9.12
C GLY A 7 2.74 3.71 7.62
N TRP A 8 2.30 4.64 6.77
CA TRP A 8 2.66 4.71 5.35
C TRP A 8 3.78 5.74 5.17
N SER A 9 4.66 5.51 4.20
CA SER A 9 5.75 6.41 3.82
C SER A 9 5.37 7.17 2.57
N SER A 10 5.53 8.49 2.56
CA SER A 10 5.32 9.31 1.37
C SER A 10 6.59 9.35 0.52
N HIS A 11 6.43 9.16 -0.79
CA HIS A 11 7.51 9.32 -1.76
C HIS A 11 6.93 9.81 -3.08
N GLU A 12 7.45 10.91 -3.63
CA GLU A 12 7.05 11.48 -4.93
C GLU A 12 5.53 11.58 -5.16
N GLY A 13 4.80 12.07 -4.16
CA GLY A 13 3.35 12.27 -4.26
C GLY A 13 2.50 11.01 -4.09
N HIS A 14 3.13 9.87 -3.76
CA HIS A 14 2.45 8.61 -3.50
C HIS A 14 2.74 8.11 -2.08
N CYS A 15 1.88 7.22 -1.58
CA CYS A 15 1.99 6.59 -0.27
C CYS A 15 2.29 5.11 -0.43
N TYR A 16 3.34 4.64 0.26
CA TYR A 16 3.79 3.25 0.20
C TYR A 16 3.83 2.63 1.58
N LYS A 17 3.56 1.32 1.65
CA LYS A 17 3.70 0.54 2.87
C LYS A 17 4.16 -0.87 2.54
N VAL A 18 5.17 -1.32 3.27
CA VAL A 18 5.67 -2.68 3.16
C VAL A 18 4.88 -3.55 4.12
N PHE A 19 4.35 -4.66 3.59
CA PHE A 19 3.68 -5.69 4.36
C PHE A 19 4.53 -6.96 4.33
N ASN A 20 5.01 -7.40 5.50
CA ASN A 20 5.79 -8.64 5.62
C ASN A 20 4.86 -9.86 5.70
N LEU A 21 4.07 -10.08 4.65
CA LEU A 21 3.13 -11.20 4.54
C LEU A 21 3.39 -11.93 3.22
N ASP A 22 3.68 -13.22 3.31
CA ASP A 22 3.82 -14.05 2.12
C ASP A 22 2.44 -14.31 1.50
N LYS A 23 2.28 -13.89 0.25
CA LYS A 23 1.04 -13.99 -0.53
C LYS A 23 1.37 -14.33 -1.98
N THR A 24 0.41 -14.94 -2.67
CA THR A 24 0.46 -14.99 -4.13
C THR A 24 0.35 -13.56 -4.69
N TRP A 25 0.78 -13.35 -5.94
CA TRP A 25 0.68 -12.03 -6.56
C TRP A 25 -0.77 -11.54 -6.60
N GLU A 26 -1.72 -12.43 -6.96
CA GLU A 26 -3.16 -12.09 -7.00
C GLU A 26 -3.70 -11.72 -5.61
N ASP A 27 -3.33 -12.48 -4.57
CA ASP A 27 -3.76 -12.18 -3.20
C ASP A 27 -3.13 -10.89 -2.66
N ALA A 28 -1.89 -10.59 -3.03
CA ALA A 28 -1.19 -9.38 -2.62
C ALA A 28 -1.77 -8.14 -3.32
N GLU A 29 -2.08 -8.21 -4.61
CA GLU A 29 -2.73 -7.13 -5.34
C GLU A 29 -4.11 -6.85 -4.76
N LYS A 30 -4.92 -7.89 -4.58
CA LYS A 30 -6.23 -7.77 -3.94
C LYS A 30 -6.11 -7.13 -2.56
N PHE A 31 -5.15 -7.54 -1.75
CA PHE A 31 -4.91 -6.97 -0.43
C PHE A 31 -4.57 -5.47 -0.48
N CYS A 32 -3.78 -5.03 -1.47
CA CYS A 32 -3.49 -3.61 -1.68
C CYS A 32 -4.75 -2.82 -2.08
N THR A 33 -5.59 -3.37 -2.95
CA THR A 33 -6.84 -2.72 -3.38
C THR A 33 -7.89 -2.60 -2.28
N GLU A 34 -7.86 -3.51 -1.29
CA GLU A 34 -8.72 -3.45 -0.11
C GLU A 34 -8.27 -2.42 0.94
N GLN A 35 -7.08 -1.81 0.77
CA GLN A 35 -6.62 -0.76 1.68
C GLN A 35 -7.49 0.51 1.56
N PRO A 36 -7.61 1.32 2.63
CA PRO A 36 -8.48 2.51 2.63
C PRO A 36 -8.19 3.53 1.53
N SER A 37 -6.97 3.53 1.00
CA SER A 37 -6.52 4.41 -0.07
C SER A 37 -6.76 3.87 -1.48
N ASN A 38 -7.42 2.71 -1.64
CA ASN A 38 -7.60 2.02 -2.92
C ASN A 38 -6.25 1.85 -3.65
N GLY A 39 -5.26 1.33 -2.92
CA GLY A 39 -3.88 1.19 -3.41
C GLY A 39 -3.71 -0.01 -4.34
N HIS A 40 -2.53 -0.14 -4.92
CA HIS A 40 -2.12 -1.27 -5.75
C HIS A 40 -0.73 -1.76 -5.31
N LEU A 41 -0.33 -2.95 -5.72
CA LEU A 41 1.08 -3.34 -5.65
C LEU A 41 1.94 -2.36 -6.46
N VAL A 42 3.15 -2.10 -5.92
CA VAL A 42 4.17 -1.24 -6.56
C VAL A 42 4.96 -2.00 -7.63
#